data_AF-A0A8T5V743-F1
#
_entry.id   AF-A0A8T5V743-F1
#
_cell.length_a   1.000
_cell.length_b   1.000
_cell.length_c   1.000
_cell.angle_alpha   90.00
_cell.angle_beta   90.00
_cell.angle_gamma   90.00
#
_symmetry.space_group_name_H-M   'P 1'
#
loop_
_entity.id
_entity.type
_entity.pdbx_description
1 polymer ?
#
loop_
_entity_poly.entity_id
_entity_poly.type
_entity_poly.pdbx_seq_one_letter_code
_entity_poly.pdbx_strand_id
1 'polypeptide(L)'
;MLAALARLIGVPPIAIEAVVFGLLLLAFAGAGFKIYDAGFEAADSKCEAAALQSQLDAVQKDRDDARAAAAAASLKLAALEANADVEKGKTADYVAELEKRPAPDKCGLTCDDLRGLRIASKSCPADPRPSAGAGIHGAGQRPFGKAQ
;
A
#
# COMPACT_ATOMS: atom_id res chain seq x y z
N MET A 1 -19.39 82.47 10.86
CA MET A 1 -20.07 82.23 9.57
C MET A 1 -21.04 81.05 9.61
N LEU A 2 -20.71 79.91 10.23
CA LEU A 2 -21.65 78.76 10.37
C LEU A 2 -22.97 79.08 11.09
N ALA A 3 -22.95 79.92 12.13
CA ALA A 3 -24.15 80.33 12.86
C ALA A 3 -25.12 81.21 12.03
N ALA A 4 -24.63 81.90 11.00
CA ALA A 4 -25.46 82.72 10.12
C ALA A 4 -26.18 81.87 9.05
N LEU A 5 -25.54 80.78 8.59
CA LEU A 5 -26.13 79.80 7.68
C LEU A 5 -27.19 78.92 8.37
N ALA A 6 -27.00 78.58 9.64
CA ALA A 6 -27.98 77.80 10.42
C ALA A 6 -29.33 78.52 10.58
N ARG A 7 -29.31 79.86 10.73
CA ARG A 7 -30.53 80.68 10.82
C ARG A 7 -31.27 80.83 9.49
N LEU A 8 -30.60 80.66 8.35
CA LEU A 8 -31.18 80.81 7.01
C LEU A 8 -31.99 79.57 6.56
N ILE A 9 -31.76 78.42 7.19
CA ILE A 9 -32.41 77.13 6.84
C ILE A 9 -33.36 76.67 7.97
N GLY A 10 -33.52 77.45 9.05
CA GLY A 10 -34.44 77.14 10.15
C GLY A 10 -34.04 75.93 10.99
N VAL A 11 -32.80 75.46 10.87
CA VAL A 11 -32.33 74.24 11.56
C VAL A 11 -31.67 74.63 12.88
N PRO A 12 -32.11 74.08 14.03
CA PRO A 12 -31.52 74.40 15.32
C PRO A 12 -30.05 73.95 15.36
N PRO A 13 -29.15 74.69 16.03
CA PRO A 13 -27.72 74.37 16.08
C PRO A 13 -27.44 72.97 16.63
N ILE A 14 -28.33 72.46 17.49
CA ILE A 14 -28.28 71.09 18.05
C ILE A 14 -28.44 70.01 16.96
N ALA A 15 -29.23 70.29 15.92
CA ALA A 15 -29.41 69.35 14.81
C ALA A 15 -28.17 69.26 13.91
N ILE A 16 -27.38 70.34 13.83
CA ILE A 16 -26.11 70.32 13.07
C ILE A 16 -25.10 69.44 13.80
N GLU A 17 -24.99 69.56 15.13
CA GLU A 17 -24.10 68.70 15.92
C GLU A 17 -24.53 67.23 15.88
N ALA A 18 -25.84 66.94 15.96
CA ALA A 18 -26.35 65.58 15.84
C ALA A 18 -26.05 64.94 14.48
N VAL A 19 -26.12 65.70 13.39
CA VAL A 19 -25.78 65.20 12.04
C VAL A 19 -24.29 64.93 11.90
N VAL A 20 -23.44 65.81 12.44
CA VAL A 20 -21.98 65.61 12.41
C VAL A 20 -21.59 64.40 13.25
N PHE A 21 -22.16 64.25 14.45
CA PHE A 21 -21.90 63.10 15.32
C PHE A 21 -22.41 61.79 14.71
N GLY A 22 -23.59 61.82 14.07
CA GLY A 22 -24.14 60.68 13.35
C GLY A 22 -23.26 60.24 12.17
N LEU A 23 -22.75 61.19 11.38
CA LEU A 23 -21.81 60.91 10.29
C LEU A 23 -20.47 60.36 10.79
N LEU A 24 -19.97 60.88 11.92
CA LEU A 24 -18.73 60.40 12.53
C LEU A 24 -18.88 58.96 13.03
N LEU A 25 -19.98 58.65 13.72
CA LEU A 25 -20.29 57.28 14.16
C LEU A 25 -20.46 56.33 12.97
N LEU A 26 -21.09 56.76 11.88
CA LEU A 26 -21.25 55.95 10.67
C LEU A 26 -19.89 55.68 9.99
N ALA A 27 -18.99 56.66 9.97
CA ALA A 27 -17.64 56.52 9.43
C ALA A 27 -16.79 55.55 10.27
N PHE A 28 -16.87 55.60 11.60
CA PHE A 28 -16.19 54.66 12.48
C PHE A 28 -16.80 53.24 12.41
N ALA A 29 -18.12 53.12 12.30
CA ALA A 29 -18.79 51.84 12.09
C ALA A 29 -18.41 51.19 10.75
N GLY A 30 -18.29 51.99 9.68
CA GLY A 30 -17.85 51.51 8.37
C GLY A 30 -16.37 51.08 8.32
N ALA A 31 -15.51 51.72 9.10
CA ALA A 31 -14.09 51.33 9.21
C ALA A 31 -13.91 50.01 9.99
N GLY A 32 -14.74 49.76 11.01
CA GLY A 32 -14.71 48.52 11.79
C GLY A 32 -15.02 47.27 10.96
N PHE A 33 -15.97 47.36 10.03
CA PHE A 33 -16.34 46.23 9.16
C PHE A 33 -15.18 45.77 8.27
N LYS A 34 -14.42 46.71 7.69
CA LYS A 34 -13.28 46.36 6.80
C LYS A 34 -12.12 45.69 7.53
N ILE A 35 -11.89 46.05 8.80
CA ILE A 35 -10.84 45.42 9.62
C ILE A 35 -11.29 44.02 10.04
N TYR A 36 -12.59 43.84 10.29
CA TYR A 36 -13.17 42.54 10.64
C TYR A 36 -13.11 41.55 9.48
N ASP A 37 -13.50 41.97 8.27
CA ASP A 37 -13.44 41.13 7.07
C ASP A 37 -11.99 40.78 6.68
N ALA A 38 -11.07 41.75 6.73
CA ALA A 38 -9.66 41.50 6.45
C ALA A 38 -9.01 40.55 7.48
N GLY A 39 -9.47 40.57 8.73
CA GLY A 39 -9.02 39.64 9.77
C GLY A 39 -9.47 38.19 9.53
N PHE A 40 -10.71 38.01 9.04
CA PHE A 40 -11.24 36.70 8.66
C PHE A 40 -10.52 36.13 7.44
N GLU A 41 -10.32 36.93 6.40
CA GLU A 41 -9.63 36.51 5.16
C GLU A 41 -8.15 36.14 5.42
N ALA A 42 -7.49 36.86 6.34
CA ALA A 42 -6.14 36.54 6.79
C ALA A 42 -6.05 35.29 7.69
N ALA A 43 -7.15 34.89 8.33
CA ALA A 43 -7.22 33.67 9.14
C ALA A 43 -7.50 32.44 8.26
N ASP A 44 -8.44 32.54 7.32
CA ASP A 44 -8.76 31.47 6.37
C ASP A 44 -7.56 31.12 5.49
N SER A 45 -6.84 32.13 4.98
CA SER A 45 -5.63 31.90 4.18
C SER A 45 -4.51 31.18 4.94
N LYS A 46 -4.41 31.35 6.26
CA LYS A 46 -3.45 30.62 7.10
C LYS A 46 -3.87 29.17 7.32
N CYS A 47 -5.16 28.92 7.50
CA CYS A 47 -5.69 27.56 7.61
C CYS A 47 -5.53 26.80 6.29
N GLU A 48 -5.81 27.45 5.17
CA GLU A 48 -5.64 26.87 3.84
C GLU A 48 -4.15 26.59 3.54
N ALA A 49 -3.25 27.53 3.84
CA ALA A 49 -1.82 27.32 3.72
C ALA A 49 -1.31 26.16 4.59
N ALA A 50 -1.77 26.03 5.84
CA ALA A 50 -1.42 24.91 6.72
C ALA A 50 -1.96 23.57 6.19
N ALA A 51 -3.16 23.56 5.60
CA ALA A 51 -3.74 22.38 4.98
C ALA A 51 -3.02 21.97 3.69
N LEU A 52 -2.52 22.93 2.90
CA LEU A 52 -1.67 22.62 1.74
C LEU A 52 -0.29 22.13 2.17
N GLN A 53 0.29 22.71 3.21
CA GLN A 53 1.58 22.29 3.76
C GLN A 53 1.52 20.84 4.25
N SER A 54 0.47 20.46 4.97
CA SER A 54 0.30 19.09 5.45
C SER A 54 0.10 18.09 4.31
N GLN A 55 -0.58 18.48 3.23
CA GLN A 55 -0.70 17.67 2.02
C GLN A 55 0.65 17.49 1.32
N LEU A 56 1.46 18.55 1.22
CA LEU A 56 2.80 18.47 0.66
C LEU A 56 3.71 17.55 1.48
N ASP A 57 3.66 17.65 2.80
CA ASP A 57 4.46 16.82 3.70
C ASP A 57 4.05 15.34 3.59
N ALA A 58 2.73 15.06 3.49
CA ALA A 58 2.22 13.71 3.27
C ALA A 58 2.69 13.13 1.92
N VAL A 59 2.58 13.90 0.83
CA VAL A 59 3.02 13.47 -0.50
C VAL A 59 4.54 13.27 -0.55
N GLN A 60 5.32 14.12 0.12
CA GLN A 60 6.76 13.94 0.22
C GLN A 60 7.11 12.65 0.95
N LYS A 61 6.43 12.36 2.06
CA LYS A 61 6.60 11.13 2.82
C LYS A 61 6.26 9.90 1.97
N ASP A 62 5.12 9.91 1.28
CA ASP A 62 4.71 8.81 0.39
C ASP A 62 5.73 8.58 -0.73
N ARG A 63 6.28 9.65 -1.31
CA ARG A 63 7.33 9.54 -2.33
C ARG A 63 8.59 8.89 -1.78
N ASP A 64 9.02 9.26 -0.58
CA ASP A 64 10.23 8.73 0.02
C ASP A 64 10.06 7.27 0.45
N ASP A 65 8.89 6.91 0.99
CA ASP A 65 8.51 5.53 1.30
C ASP A 65 8.47 4.67 0.02
N ALA A 66 7.89 5.18 -1.07
CA ALA A 66 7.87 4.51 -2.36
C ALA A 66 9.29 4.30 -2.94
N ARG A 67 10.18 5.29 -2.79
CA ARG A 67 11.58 5.17 -3.21
C ARG A 67 12.33 4.13 -2.39
N ALA A 68 12.14 4.10 -1.08
CA ALA A 68 12.74 3.09 -0.21
C ALA A 68 12.24 1.67 -0.57
N ALA A 69 10.93 1.53 -0.83
CA ALA A 69 10.35 0.27 -1.29
C ALA A 69 10.92 -0.16 -2.65
N ALA A 70 11.07 0.75 -3.60
CA ALA A 70 11.66 0.47 -4.91
C ALA A 70 13.13 0.02 -4.80
N ALA A 71 13.93 0.65 -3.94
CA ALA A 71 15.31 0.25 -3.67
C ALA A 71 15.39 -1.14 -2.99
N ALA A 72 14.49 -1.43 -2.05
CA ALA A 72 14.41 -2.76 -1.45
C ALA A 72 13.97 -3.84 -2.46
N ALA A 73 13.06 -3.49 -3.38
CA ALA A 73 12.60 -4.39 -4.43
C ALA A 73 13.70 -4.67 -5.45
N SER A 74 14.50 -3.68 -5.86
CA SER A 74 15.61 -3.89 -6.79
C SER A 74 16.70 -4.78 -6.20
N LEU A 75 17.02 -4.61 -4.92
CA LEU A 75 17.96 -5.50 -4.21
C LEU A 75 17.45 -6.94 -4.14
N LYS A 76 16.15 -7.13 -3.86
CA LYS A 76 15.52 -8.46 -3.86
C LYS A 76 15.53 -9.09 -5.26
N LEU A 77 15.25 -8.30 -6.30
CA LEU A 77 15.28 -8.77 -7.68
C LEU A 77 16.69 -9.24 -8.07
N ALA A 78 17.72 -8.45 -7.77
CA ALA A 78 19.11 -8.84 -8.01
C ALA A 78 19.50 -10.13 -7.25
N ALA A 79 19.04 -10.27 -6.00
CA ALA A 79 19.28 -11.50 -5.22
C ALA A 79 18.56 -12.72 -5.83
N LEU A 80 17.33 -12.55 -6.33
CA LEU A 80 16.59 -13.61 -7.02
C LEU A 80 17.26 -14.01 -8.33
N GLU A 81 17.74 -13.05 -9.12
CA GLU A 81 18.48 -13.33 -10.36
C GLU A 81 19.77 -14.10 -10.08
N ALA A 82 20.57 -13.66 -9.11
CA ALA A 82 21.79 -14.36 -8.71
C ALA A 82 21.50 -15.81 -8.26
N ASN A 83 20.44 -16.02 -7.46
CA ASN A 83 20.04 -17.36 -7.04
C ASN A 83 19.55 -18.20 -8.23
N ALA A 84 18.78 -17.61 -9.14
CA ALA A 84 18.29 -18.32 -10.33
C ALA A 84 19.45 -18.79 -11.21
N ASP A 85 20.50 -17.98 -11.37
CA ASP A 85 21.67 -18.36 -12.17
C ASP A 85 22.51 -19.45 -11.49
N VAL A 86 22.64 -19.41 -10.17
CA VAL A 86 23.28 -20.50 -9.40
C VAL A 86 22.50 -21.81 -9.55
N GLU A 87 21.18 -21.78 -9.42
CA GLU A 87 20.34 -22.99 -9.56
C GLU A 87 20.35 -23.54 -10.99
N LYS A 88 20.37 -22.66 -12.01
CA LYS A 88 20.58 -23.09 -13.41
C LYS A 88 21.93 -23.79 -13.57
N GLY A 89 23.00 -23.24 -13.00
CA GLY A 89 24.33 -23.85 -13.02
C GLY A 89 24.33 -25.24 -12.40
N LYS A 90 23.81 -25.37 -11.17
CA LYS A 90 23.69 -26.66 -10.48
C LYS A 90 22.86 -27.68 -11.26
N THR A 91 21.77 -27.23 -11.89
CA THR A 91 20.93 -28.10 -12.71
C THR A 91 21.69 -28.58 -13.94
N ALA A 92 22.42 -27.71 -14.62
CA ALA A 92 23.24 -28.07 -15.77
C ALA A 92 24.35 -29.04 -15.37
N ASP A 93 25.03 -28.81 -14.24
CA ASP A 93 26.06 -29.71 -13.69
C ASP A 93 25.48 -31.08 -13.37
N TYR A 94 24.30 -31.12 -12.73
CA TYR A 94 23.61 -32.36 -12.40
C TYR A 94 23.19 -33.14 -13.65
N VAL A 95 22.66 -32.46 -14.67
CA VAL A 95 22.32 -33.08 -15.96
C VAL A 95 23.57 -33.64 -16.63
N ALA A 96 24.67 -32.88 -16.66
CA ALA A 96 25.94 -33.35 -17.21
C ALA A 96 26.52 -34.54 -16.42
N GLU A 97 26.29 -34.61 -15.11
CA GLU A 97 26.63 -35.76 -14.28
C GLU A 97 25.76 -36.99 -14.62
N LEU A 98 24.45 -36.80 -14.79
CA LEU A 98 23.53 -37.86 -15.19
C LEU A 98 23.87 -38.43 -16.58
N GLU A 99 24.23 -37.58 -17.55
CA GLU A 99 24.63 -38.02 -18.88
C GLU A 99 25.92 -38.86 -18.89
N LYS A 100 26.84 -38.59 -17.95
CA LYS A 100 28.09 -39.36 -17.79
C LYS A 100 27.87 -40.71 -17.11
N ARG A 101 26.76 -40.88 -16.39
CA ARG A 101 26.44 -42.15 -15.75
C ARG A 101 25.92 -43.11 -16.83
N PRO A 102 26.52 -44.30 -17.00
CA PRO A 102 25.96 -45.29 -17.91
C PRO A 102 24.52 -45.56 -17.49
N ALA A 103 23.59 -45.48 -18.44
CA ALA A 103 22.18 -45.78 -18.19
C ALA A 103 22.12 -47.16 -17.53
N PRO A 104 21.48 -47.31 -16.36
CA PRO A 104 21.39 -48.62 -15.75
C PRO A 104 20.66 -49.52 -16.74
N ASP A 105 21.26 -50.67 -17.08
CA ASP A 105 20.71 -51.68 -18.00
C ASP A 105 19.29 -52.16 -17.59
N LYS A 106 18.83 -51.75 -16.40
CA LYS A 106 17.54 -52.04 -15.79
C LYS A 106 16.69 -50.79 -15.50
N CYS A 107 16.80 -49.74 -16.31
CA CYS A 107 15.76 -48.69 -16.37
C CYS A 107 14.42 -49.20 -16.97
N GLY A 108 14.27 -50.51 -17.18
CA GLY A 108 12.96 -51.11 -17.37
C GLY A 108 12.22 -51.12 -16.04
N LEU A 109 11.26 -50.20 -15.87
CA LEU A 109 10.27 -50.30 -14.80
C LEU A 109 9.74 -51.73 -14.78
N THR A 110 9.88 -52.41 -13.64
CA THR A 110 9.34 -53.75 -13.51
C THR A 110 7.81 -53.68 -13.50
N CYS A 111 7.14 -54.79 -13.81
CA CYS A 111 5.67 -54.81 -13.73
C CYS A 111 5.15 -54.49 -12.31
N ASP A 112 5.97 -54.67 -11.28
CA ASP A 112 5.62 -54.32 -9.91
C ASP A 112 5.69 -52.80 -9.66
N ASP A 113 6.71 -52.13 -10.22
CA ASP A 113 6.82 -50.67 -10.18
C ASP A 113 5.65 -49.99 -10.93
N LEU A 114 5.29 -50.52 -12.10
CA LEU A 114 4.13 -50.05 -12.88
C LEU A 114 2.80 -50.27 -12.16
N ARG A 115 2.68 -51.37 -11.40
CA ARG A 115 1.51 -51.69 -10.58
C ARG A 115 1.41 -50.76 -9.36
N GLY A 116 2.53 -50.41 -8.73
CA GLY A 116 2.60 -49.41 -7.66
C GLY A 116 2.23 -48.00 -8.12
N LEU A 117 2.65 -47.61 -9.32
CA LEU A 117 2.32 -46.33 -9.96
C LEU A 117 0.90 -46.28 -10.55
N ARG A 118 0.16 -47.40 -10.57
CA ARG A 118 -1.19 -47.55 -11.14
C ARG A 118 -1.30 -47.14 -12.61
N ILE A 119 -0.23 -47.27 -13.38
CA ILE A 119 -0.23 -46.96 -14.81
C ILE A 119 -0.53 -48.26 -15.57
N ALA A 120 -1.64 -48.30 -16.31
CA ALA A 120 -1.96 -49.41 -17.18
C ALA A 120 -1.02 -49.40 -18.39
N SER A 121 -0.03 -50.30 -18.43
CA SER A 121 0.86 -50.46 -19.58
C SER A 121 0.50 -51.71 -20.38
N LYS A 122 0.72 -51.68 -21.70
CA LYS A 122 0.53 -52.85 -22.60
C LYS A 122 1.47 -54.01 -22.28
N SER A 123 2.60 -53.75 -21.62
CA SER A 123 3.62 -54.74 -21.31
C SER A 123 3.33 -55.57 -20.04
N CYS A 124 2.40 -55.11 -19.20
CA CYS A 124 2.03 -55.79 -17.95
C CYS A 124 0.49 -55.84 -17.85
N PRO A 125 -0.18 -56.83 -18.47
CA PRO A 125 -1.61 -56.99 -18.30
C PRO A 125 -1.90 -57.15 -16.80
N ALA A 126 -2.77 -56.29 -16.27
CA ALA A 126 -3.22 -56.43 -14.90
C ALA A 126 -3.97 -57.76 -14.78
N ASP A 127 -3.38 -58.75 -14.14
CA ASP A 127 -4.14 -59.93 -13.70
C ASP A 127 -5.37 -59.45 -12.92
N PRO A 128 -6.53 -60.08 -13.09
CA PRO A 128 -7.70 -59.77 -12.27
C PRO A 128 -7.30 -59.93 -10.81
N ARG A 129 -7.32 -58.81 -10.07
CA ARG A 129 -7.03 -58.78 -8.63
C ARG A 129 -7.81 -59.91 -7.96
N PRO A 130 -7.19 -60.81 -7.17
CA PRO A 130 -7.95 -61.52 -6.16
C PRO A 130 -8.57 -60.45 -5.26
N SER A 131 -9.89 -60.55 -5.04
CA SER A 131 -10.65 -59.66 -4.17
C SER A 131 -9.87 -59.46 -2.88
N ALA A 132 -9.81 -58.22 -2.38
CA ALA A 132 -9.20 -57.88 -1.11
C ALA A 132 -9.79 -58.76 0.01
N GLY A 133 -9.12 -59.87 0.27
CA GLY A 133 -9.46 -60.86 1.28
C GLY A 133 -8.30 -60.93 2.25
N ALA A 134 -8.48 -60.27 3.40
CA ALA A 134 -7.88 -60.61 4.68
C ALA A 134 -6.42 -61.13 4.65
N GLY A 135 -5.46 -60.21 4.55
CA GLY A 135 -4.05 -60.45 4.86
C GLY A 135 -3.62 -59.68 6.10
N ILE A 136 -3.90 -60.26 7.27
CA ILE A 136 -3.46 -59.83 8.60
C ILE A 136 -1.95 -60.07 8.72
N HIS A 137 -1.14 -59.01 8.77
CA HIS A 137 0.18 -58.90 9.42
C HIS A 137 0.56 -57.40 9.36
N GLY A 138 0.83 -56.65 10.42
CA GLY A 138 1.27 -56.98 11.76
C GLY A 138 2.47 -56.07 12.08
N ALA A 139 2.28 -55.15 13.04
CA ALA A 139 3.29 -54.42 13.81
C ALA A 139 4.16 -53.34 13.11
N GLY A 140 3.98 -52.08 13.56
CA GLY A 140 4.88 -50.98 13.23
C GLY A 140 4.45 -49.59 13.69
N GLN A 141 3.57 -49.47 14.68
CA GLN A 141 3.23 -48.18 15.31
C GLN A 141 4.47 -47.68 16.08
N ARG A 142 5.19 -46.68 15.54
CA ARG A 142 6.15 -45.89 16.31
C ARG A 142 5.41 -44.67 16.89
N PRO A 143 5.42 -44.43 18.21
CA PRO A 143 4.91 -43.19 18.76
C PRO A 143 5.90 -42.05 18.47
N PHE A 144 5.50 -41.13 17.61
CA PHE A 144 6.10 -39.80 17.54
C PHE A 144 5.58 -38.96 18.71
N GLY A 145 6.51 -38.37 19.47
CA GLY A 145 6.26 -37.09 20.15
C GLY A 145 6.07 -37.14 21.67
N LYS A 146 7.14 -36.84 22.40
CA LYS A 146 7.06 -35.79 23.44
C LYS A 146 8.21 -34.82 23.24
N ALA A 147 7.81 -33.56 23.08
CA ALA A 147 8.66 -32.39 23.14
C ALA A 147 9.22 -32.22 24.56
N GLN A 148 10.48 -31.81 24.63
CA GLN A 148 11.04 -30.90 25.63
C GLN A 148 12.01 -29.97 24.90
#